data_AF-A0A1D2YX24-F1
#
_entry.id   AF-A0A1D2YX24-F1
#
_cell.length_a   1.000
_cell.length_b   1.000
_cell.length_c   1.000
_cell.angle_alpha   90.00
_cell.angle_beta   90.00
_cell.angle_gamma   90.00
#
_symmetry.space_group_name_H-M   'P 1'
#
loop_
_entity.id
_entity.type
_entity.pdbx_description
1 polymer ?
#
loop_
_entity_poly.entity_id
_entity_poly.type
_entity_poly.pdbx_seq_one_letter_code
_entity_poly.pdbx_strand_id
1 'polypeptide(L)'
;MDYKVIDYSKAPKEVLDFLDKNKYFESQKIIHADDKTYVIITRGQKKTGGYGLKVIGFEEYAEMILIKVKYIDPSPDTITIQMITYPFIIIELEKTNREIVVEIIK
;
A
#
# COMPACT_ATOMS: atom_id res chain seq x y z
N MET A 1 18.16 -0.69 4.75
CA MET A 1 17.53 0.10 3.68
C MET A 1 16.32 0.79 4.28
N ASP A 2 16.11 2.06 3.96
CA ASP A 2 14.96 2.81 4.47
C ASP A 2 13.77 2.69 3.52
N TYR A 3 12.55 2.79 4.06
CA TYR A 3 11.32 2.91 3.29
C TYR A 3 10.58 4.19 3.67
N LYS A 4 9.78 4.70 2.74
CA LYS A 4 8.92 5.88 2.96
C LYS A 4 7.53 5.59 2.49
N VAL A 5 6.53 5.93 3.30
CA VAL A 5 5.15 5.98 2.83
C VAL A 5 4.94 7.33 2.17
N ILE A 6 4.52 7.34 0.92
CA ILE A 6 4.31 8.55 0.14
C ILE A 6 2.84 8.74 -0.20
N ASP A 7 2.46 10.00 -0.37
CA ASP A 7 1.12 10.38 -0.80
C ASP A 7 0.94 10.18 -2.31
N TYR A 8 -0.31 10.08 -2.75
CA TYR A 8 -0.69 10.01 -4.16
C TYR A 8 -0.01 11.10 -5.00
N SER A 9 0.05 12.34 -4.50
CA SER A 9 0.63 13.47 -5.25
C SER A 9 2.14 13.36 -5.49
N LYS A 10 2.85 12.50 -4.77
CA LYS A 10 4.31 12.31 -4.90
C LYS A 10 4.68 11.08 -5.71
N ALA A 11 3.72 10.22 -6.00
CA ALA A 11 3.98 8.98 -6.72
C ALA A 11 4.09 9.23 -8.23
N PRO A 12 4.95 8.47 -8.93
CA PRO A 12 5.14 8.63 -10.36
C PRO A 12 3.91 8.18 -11.13
N LYS A 13 3.77 8.66 -12.37
CA LYS A 13 2.58 8.43 -13.21
C LYS A 13 2.18 6.95 -13.33
N GLU A 14 3.14 6.04 -13.46
CA GLU A 14 2.87 4.59 -13.55
C GLU A 14 2.18 4.02 -12.30
N VAL A 15 2.57 4.53 -11.13
CA VAL A 15 1.96 4.17 -9.84
C VAL A 15 0.55 4.72 -9.76
N LEU A 16 0.33 5.96 -10.18
CA LEU A 16 -1.00 6.59 -10.21
C LEU A 16 -1.94 5.85 -11.16
N ASP A 17 -1.47 5.54 -12.37
CA ASP A 17 -2.25 4.83 -13.39
C ASP A 17 -2.66 3.43 -12.90
N PHE A 18 -1.78 2.73 -12.18
CA PHE A 18 -2.13 1.46 -11.55
C PHE A 18 -3.19 1.65 -10.45
N LEU A 19 -2.98 2.61 -9.56
CA LEU A 19 -3.85 2.88 -8.43
C LEU A 19 -5.26 3.25 -8.89
N ASP A 20 -5.40 4.17 -9.85
CA ASP A 20 -6.70 4.60 -10.34
C ASP A 20 -7.50 3.49 -11.00
N LYS A 21 -6.81 2.56 -11.68
CA LYS A 21 -7.45 1.39 -12.31
C LYS A 21 -7.86 0.33 -11.29
N ASN A 22 -7.08 0.16 -10.23
CA ASN A 22 -7.23 -0.98 -9.29
C ASN A 22 -7.80 -0.60 -7.92
N LYS A 23 -8.01 0.68 -7.62
CA LYS A 23 -8.55 1.17 -6.34
C LYS A 23 -9.89 0.55 -5.94
N TYR A 24 -10.65 0.02 -6.89
CA TYR A 24 -11.95 -0.61 -6.66
C TYR A 24 -11.85 -2.02 -6.05
N PHE A 25 -10.70 -2.69 -6.17
CA PHE A 25 -10.48 -4.05 -5.70
C PHE A 25 -9.32 -4.15 -4.70
N GLU A 26 -9.28 -5.21 -3.90
CA GLU A 26 -8.08 -5.54 -3.13
C GLU A 26 -6.99 -5.99 -4.11
N SER A 27 -5.89 -5.26 -4.18
CA SER A 27 -4.80 -5.55 -5.11
C SER A 27 -3.47 -5.11 -4.54
N GLN A 28 -2.40 -5.70 -5.06
CA GLN A 28 -1.04 -5.26 -4.78
C GLN A 28 -0.20 -5.30 -6.04
N LYS A 29 0.75 -4.38 -6.16
CA LYS A 29 1.72 -4.38 -7.25
C LYS A 29 3.03 -3.73 -6.83
N ILE A 30 4.11 -4.26 -7.40
CA ILE A 30 5.44 -3.68 -7.33
C ILE A 30 5.72 -3.00 -8.67
N ILE A 31 6.13 -1.74 -8.65
CA ILE A 31 6.47 -0.94 -9.83
C ILE A 31 7.85 -0.34 -9.61
N HIS A 32 8.73 -0.47 -10.60
CA HIS A 32 10.03 0.18 -10.58
C HIS A 32 9.99 1.39 -11.52
N ALA A 33 10.20 2.59 -10.97
CA ALA A 33 10.15 3.84 -11.71
C ALA A 33 11.11 4.86 -11.09
N ASP A 34 11.68 5.77 -11.88
CA ASP A 34 12.58 6.85 -11.41
C ASP A 34 13.72 6.37 -10.49
N ASP A 35 14.31 5.22 -10.83
CA ASP A 35 15.36 4.56 -10.03
C ASP A 35 14.97 4.22 -8.59
N LYS A 36 13.67 4.07 -8.35
CA LYS A 36 13.09 3.62 -7.09
C LYS A 36 12.15 2.44 -7.31
N THR A 37 11.78 1.80 -6.22
CA THR A 37 10.75 0.76 -6.22
C THR A 37 9.55 1.22 -5.39
N TYR A 38 8.36 0.97 -5.90
CA TYR A 38 7.10 1.33 -5.27
C TYR A 38 6.27 0.08 -5.05
N VAL A 39 5.80 -0.11 -3.82
CA VAL A 39 4.87 -1.16 -3.46
C VAL A 39 3.53 -0.50 -3.18
N ILE A 40 2.55 -0.85 -4.00
CA ILE A 40 1.18 -0.33 -3.94
C ILE A 40 0.29 -1.42 -3.40
N ILE A 41 -0.52 -1.10 -2.41
CA ILE A 41 -1.56 -2.01 -1.91
C ILE A 41 -2.87 -1.23 -1.81
N THR A 42 -3.94 -1.77 -2.38
CA THR A 42 -5.29 -1.22 -2.35
C THR A 42 -6.20 -2.15 -1.56
N ARG A 43 -7.17 -1.59 -0.81
CA ARG A 43 -8.20 -2.36 -0.10
C ARG A 43 -9.54 -2.43 -0.80
N GLY A 44 -9.59 -1.97 -2.05
CA GLY A 44 -10.82 -1.85 -2.80
C GLY A 44 -11.75 -0.77 -2.27
N GLN A 45 -12.92 -0.67 -2.91
CA GLN A 45 -13.95 0.26 -2.50
C GLN A 45 -14.55 -0.13 -1.13
N LYS A 46 -14.58 0.81 -0.19
CA LYS A 46 -15.27 0.66 1.10
C LYS A 46 -16.42 1.66 1.18
N LYS A 47 -17.59 1.20 1.65
CA LYS A 47 -18.83 2.01 1.69
C LYS A 47 -18.87 3.00 2.85
N THR A 48 -17.98 2.85 3.81
CA THR A 48 -17.85 3.73 4.96
C THR A 48 -16.40 4.17 5.14
N GLY A 49 -16.19 5.25 5.89
CA GLY A 49 -14.87 5.67 6.34
C GLY A 49 -14.35 4.80 7.49
N GLY A 50 -13.06 4.97 7.81
CA GLY A 50 -12.39 4.27 8.92
C GLY A 50 -11.59 3.04 8.50
N TYR A 51 -11.67 2.63 7.23
CA TYR A 51 -10.77 1.63 6.67
C TYR A 51 -9.43 2.25 6.29
N GLY A 52 -8.34 1.55 6.58
CA GLY A 52 -6.98 1.99 6.27
C GLY A 52 -6.01 0.83 6.06
N LEU A 53 -4.75 1.20 5.81
CA LEU A 53 -3.60 0.29 5.76
C LEU A 53 -2.48 0.91 6.59
N LYS A 54 -1.64 0.07 7.18
CA LYS A 54 -0.45 0.50 7.90
C LYS A 54 0.68 -0.49 7.72
N VAL A 55 1.88 -0.01 7.41
CA VAL A 55 3.09 -0.84 7.49
C VAL A 55 3.37 -1.12 8.96
N ILE A 56 3.46 -2.40 9.30
CA ILE A 56 3.73 -2.88 10.67
C ILE A 56 5.04 -3.64 10.77
N GLY A 57 5.69 -3.95 9.65
CA GLY A 57 7.00 -4.57 9.61
C GLY A 57 7.69 -4.33 8.29
N PHE A 58 9.01 -4.15 8.37
CA PHE A 58 9.90 -4.06 7.23
C PHE A 58 11.17 -4.83 7.63
N GLU A 59 11.34 -6.01 7.05
CA GLU A 59 12.41 -6.94 7.40
C GLU A 59 13.26 -7.23 6.17
N GLU A 60 14.57 -6.97 6.29
CA GLU A 60 15.52 -7.23 5.23
C GLU A 60 16.23 -8.56 5.47
N TYR A 61 16.21 -9.39 4.44
CA TYR A 61 16.97 -10.63 4.36
C TYR A 61 18.01 -10.52 3.25
N ALA A 62 18.92 -11.50 3.17
CA ALA A 62 20.00 -11.49 2.18
C ALA A 62 19.47 -11.40 0.73
N GLU A 63 18.40 -12.15 0.43
CA GLU A 63 17.86 -12.28 -0.93
C GLU A 63 16.48 -11.61 -1.11
N MET A 64 15.82 -11.25 -0.01
CA MET A 64 14.46 -10.70 -0.06
C MET A 64 14.22 -9.57 0.95
N ILE A 65 13.17 -8.80 0.71
CA ILE A 65 12.63 -7.78 1.62
C ILE A 65 11.19 -8.16 1.91
N LEU A 66 10.88 -8.39 3.19
CA LEU A 66 9.53 -8.69 3.65
C LEU A 66 8.88 -7.42 4.18
N ILE A 67 7.75 -7.04 3.58
CA ILE A 67 6.96 -5.88 3.99
C ILE A 67 5.64 -6.39 4.55
N LYS A 68 5.43 -6.16 5.84
CA LYS A 68 4.18 -6.53 6.53
C LYS A 68 3.24 -5.33 6.58
N VAL A 69 2.08 -5.49 5.98
CA VAL A 69 1.05 -4.45 5.93
C VAL A 69 -0.21 -4.94 6.61
N LYS A 70 -0.64 -4.22 7.64
CA LYS A 70 -1.87 -4.48 8.36
C LYS A 70 -3.03 -3.68 7.80
N TYR A 71 -4.15 -4.34 7.61
CA TYR A 71 -5.43 -3.73 7.34
C TYR A 71 -6.01 -3.16 8.64
N ILE A 72 -6.47 -1.91 8.58
CA ILE A 72 -7.13 -1.24 9.68
C ILE A 72 -8.61 -1.18 9.37
N ASP A 73 -9.43 -1.83 10.19
CA ASP A 73 -10.88 -1.78 10.08
C ASP A 73 -11.45 -0.89 11.18
N PRO A 74 -12.52 -0.12 10.88
CA PRO A 74 -13.22 0.62 11.92
C PRO A 74 -13.81 -0.36 12.94
N SER A 75 -13.80 0.03 14.21
CA SER A 75 -14.48 -0.78 15.23
C SER A 75 -15.98 -0.81 14.98
N PRO A 76 -16.68 -1.92 15.28
CA PRO A 76 -18.12 -2.05 15.04
C PRO A 76 -18.94 -0.96 15.76
N ASP A 77 -18.44 -0.45 16.88
CA ASP A 77 -19.07 0.61 17.67
C ASP A 77 -18.71 2.04 17.21
N THR A 78 -17.88 2.18 16.18
CA THR A 78 -17.50 3.50 15.65
C THR A 78 -18.57 4.04 14.72
N ILE A 79 -19.04 5.26 14.98
CA ILE A 79 -19.87 6.02 14.03
C ILE A 79 -19.00 6.35 12.82
N THR A 80 -19.07 5.51 11.79
CA THR A 80 -18.37 5.76 10.53
C THR A 80 -19.15 6.72 9.66
N ILE A 81 -18.47 7.62 8.97
CA ILE A 81 -19.08 8.40 7.90
C ILE A 81 -19.53 7.46 6.76
N GLN A 82 -20.75 7.64 6.26
CA GLN A 82 -21.25 6.91 5.08
C GLN A 82 -20.73 7.57 3.80
N MET A 83 -19.44 7.40 3.56
CA MET A 83 -18.77 7.90 2.36
C MET A 83 -17.99 6.77 1.71
N ILE A 84 -18.11 6.66 0.39
CA ILE A 84 -17.32 5.73 -0.39
C ILE A 84 -15.85 6.16 -0.30
N THR A 85 -15.00 5.27 0.20
CA THR A 85 -13.56 5.46 0.31
C THR A 85 -12.80 4.40 -0.46
N TYR A 86 -11.54 4.72 -0.80
CA TYR A 86 -10.62 3.82 -1.50
C TYR A 86 -9.30 3.79 -0.74
N PRO A 87 -9.19 2.99 0.34
CA PRO A 87 -7.97 2.95 1.13
C PRO A 87 -6.84 2.31 0.33
N PHE A 88 -5.69 2.97 0.30
CA PHE A 88 -4.47 2.46 -0.31
C PHE A 88 -3.24 2.89 0.50
N ILE A 89 -2.10 2.28 0.21
CA ILE A 89 -0.79 2.72 0.67
C ILE A 89 0.22 2.61 -0.47
N ILE A 90 1.13 3.58 -0.53
CA ILE A 90 2.24 3.58 -1.48
C ILE A 90 3.52 3.61 -0.66
N ILE A 91 4.33 2.57 -0.78
CA ILE A 91 5.60 2.42 -0.08
C ILE A 91 6.70 2.61 -1.11
N GLU A 92 7.45 3.69 -0.98
CA GLU A 92 8.66 3.98 -1.74
C GLU A 92 9.86 3.36 -1.03
N LEU A 93 10.72 2.72 -1.80
CA LEU A 93 12.00 2.20 -1.38
C LEU A 93 13.06 2.43 -2.46
N GLU A 94 14.32 2.45 -2.05
CA GLU A 94 15.46 2.46 -2.96
C GLU A 94 15.39 1.26 -3.92
N LYS A 95 15.89 1.43 -5.14
CA LYS A 95 15.90 0.33 -6.11
C LYS A 95 16.78 -0.81 -5.63
N THR A 96 16.23 -2.01 -5.73
CA THR A 96 16.88 -3.23 -5.24
C THR A 96 16.61 -4.37 -6.22
N ASN A 97 17.58 -5.27 -6.31
CA ASN A 97 17.44 -6.54 -7.05
C ASN A 97 16.94 -7.67 -6.14
N ARG A 98 16.74 -7.41 -4.84
CA ARG A 98 16.17 -8.38 -3.90
C ARG A 98 14.69 -8.59 -4.22
N GLU A 99 14.21 -9.80 -3.99
CA GLU A 99 12.79 -10.10 -4.12
C GLU A 99 12.00 -9.33 -3.06
N ILE A 100 10.87 -8.73 -3.44
CA ILE A 100 10.01 -8.01 -2.50
C ILE A 100 8.77 -8.86 -2.25
N VAL A 101 8.62 -9.31 -1.01
CA VAL A 101 7.50 -10.10 -0.54
C VAL A 101 6.60 -9.21 0.31
N VAL A 102 5.32 -9.18 -0.02
CA VAL A 102 4.32 -8.40 0.72
C VAL A 102 3.41 -9.37 1.46
N GLU A 103 3.38 -9.24 2.78
CA GLU A 103 2.50 -10.00 3.66
C GLU A 103 1.40 -9.09 4.17
N ILE A 104 0.15 -9.43 3.82
CA ILE A 104 -1.03 -8.66 4.23
C ILE A 104 -1.67 -9.34 5.43
N ILE A 105 -1.68 -8.63 6.56
CA ILE A 105 -2.32 -9.05 7.80
C ILE A 105 -3.70 -8.38 7.86
N LYS A 106 -4.74 -9.21 7.84
CA LYS A 106 -6.14 -8.76 7.86
C LYS A 106 -6.67 -8.60 9.28
#